data_AF-A0A7C7QW02-F1
#
_entry.id   AF-A0A7C7QW02-F1
#
_cell.length_a   1.000
_cell.length_b   1.000
_cell.length_c   1.000
_cell.angle_alpha   90.00
_cell.angle_beta   90.00
_cell.angle_gamma   90.00
#
_symmetry.space_group_name_H-M   'P 1'
#
loop_
_entity.id
_entity.type
_entity.pdbx_description
1 polymer ?
#
loop_
_entity_poly.entity_id
_entity_poly.type
_entity_poly.pdbx_seq_one_letter_code
_entity_poly.pdbx_strand_id
1 'polypeptide(L)' 'GLFLADEKGDRPCHGGDDRYRDDPHYKDLLLFHEYFHSETGRGLGASHQTGWTALIASLL' A
#
# COMPACT_ATOMS: atom_id res chain seq x y z
N GLY A 1 -3.77 9.60 -0.12
CA GLY A 1 -3.26 8.97 1.13
C GLY A 1 -2.53 7.69 0.77
N LEU A 2 -1.60 7.20 1.60
CA LEU A 2 -0.67 6.10 1.25
C LEU A 2 -1.37 4.82 0.73
N PHE A 3 -2.53 4.50 1.31
CA PHE A 3 -3.34 3.33 0.97
C PHE A 3 -4.60 3.67 0.15
N LEU A 4 -4.84 4.94 -0.14
CA LEU A 4 -6.01 5.36 -0.91
C LEU A 4 -5.66 5.34 -2.38
N ALA A 5 -6.56 4.75 -3.18
CA ALA A 5 -6.49 4.85 -4.61
C ALA A 5 -6.76 6.29 -5.06
N ASP A 6 -6.01 6.76 -6.05
CA ASP A 6 -6.28 8.03 -6.72
C ASP A 6 -7.33 7.87 -7.85
N GLU A 7 -7.54 8.91 -8.64
CA GLU A 7 -8.47 8.91 -9.78
C GLU A 7 -8.14 7.85 -10.85
N LYS A 8 -6.90 7.36 -10.88
CA LYS A 8 -6.42 6.32 -11.80
C LYS A 8 -6.40 4.94 -11.17
N GLY A 9 -6.74 4.81 -9.89
CA GLY A 9 -6.70 3.55 -9.16
C GLY A 9 -5.33 3.27 -8.50
N ASP A 10 -4.36 4.17 -8.63
CA ASP A 10 -3.01 3.96 -8.12
C ASP A 10 -2.96 4.21 -6.61
N ARG A 11 -2.30 3.30 -5.88
CA ARG A 11 -1.99 3.48 -4.46
C ARG A 11 -0.48 3.65 -4.28
N PRO A 12 -0.01 4.70 -3.60
CA PRO A 12 1.41 4.90 -3.33
C PRO A 12 2.09 3.68 -2.72
N CYS A 13 1.41 2.95 -1.82
CA CYS A 13 1.95 1.75 -1.18
C CYS A 13 2.38 0.64 -2.17
N HIS A 14 1.75 0.55 -3.35
CA HIS A 14 2.08 -0.43 -4.39
C HIS A 14 3.21 0.01 -5.31
N GLY A 15 3.68 1.26 -5.21
CA GLY A 15 4.83 1.75 -5.96
C GLY A 15 4.67 1.68 -7.48
N GLY A 16 3.43 1.76 -8.00
CA GLY A 16 3.13 1.72 -9.43
C GLY A 16 3.09 0.32 -10.05
N ASP A 17 2.88 -0.74 -9.25
CA ASP A 17 2.65 -2.09 -9.76
C ASP A 17 1.24 -2.20 -10.36
N ASP A 18 1.17 -2.28 -11.70
CA ASP A 18 -0.06 -2.33 -12.48
C ASP A 18 -1.00 -3.48 -12.06
N ARG A 19 -0.49 -4.58 -11.48
CA ARG A 19 -1.34 -5.67 -10.98
C ARG A 19 -2.27 -5.20 -9.87
N TYR A 20 -1.78 -4.34 -8.98
CA TYR A 20 -2.58 -3.78 -7.89
C TYR A 20 -3.38 -2.54 -8.31
N ARG A 21 -3.30 -2.13 -9.59
CA ARG A 21 -4.17 -1.11 -10.18
C ARG A 21 -5.28 -1.73 -11.02
N ASP A 22 -4.90 -2.62 -11.95
CA ASP A 22 -5.75 -3.04 -13.06
C ASP A 22 -6.36 -4.43 -12.87
N ASP A 23 -5.71 -5.34 -12.15
CA ASP A 23 -6.21 -6.71 -11.98
C ASP A 23 -7.38 -6.72 -10.98
N PRO A 24 -8.59 -7.14 -11.39
CA PRO A 24 -9.76 -7.13 -10.53
C PRO A 24 -9.64 -8.05 -9.31
N HIS A 25 -8.70 -9.00 -9.32
CA HIS A 25 -8.43 -9.89 -8.17
C HIS A 25 -7.43 -9.29 -7.18
N TYR A 26 -6.61 -8.32 -7.60
CA TYR A 26 -5.51 -7.78 -6.79
C TYR A 26 -5.68 -6.30 -6.42
N LYS A 27 -6.46 -5.53 -7.18
CA LYS A 27 -6.62 -4.07 -6.99
C LYS A 27 -7.13 -3.61 -5.61
N ASP A 28 -7.81 -4.52 -4.92
CA ASP A 28 -8.37 -4.28 -3.59
C ASP A 28 -7.52 -4.91 -2.47
N LEU A 29 -6.42 -5.61 -2.80
CA LEU A 29 -5.51 -6.20 -1.83
C LEU A 29 -4.50 -5.17 -1.34
N LEU A 30 -4.63 -4.74 -0.09
CA LEU A 30 -3.67 -3.85 0.55
C LEU A 30 -2.47 -4.62 1.11
N LEU A 31 -1.27 -4.14 0.77
CA LEU A 31 -0.02 -4.65 1.34
C LEU A 31 0.49 -3.73 2.44
N PHE A 32 0.85 -4.34 3.57
CA PHE A 32 1.55 -3.68 4.66
C PHE A 32 3.03 -4.08 4.62
N HIS A 33 3.87 -3.07 4.46
CA HIS A 33 5.32 -3.19 4.36
C HIS A 33 5.99 -2.66 5.64
N GLU A 34 7.23 -3.07 5.88
CA GLU A 34 8.01 -2.71 7.07
C GLU A 34 8.28 -1.19 7.16
N TYR A 35 8.55 -0.56 6.02
CA TYR A 35 8.69 0.90 5.89
C TYR A 35 8.22 1.38 4.52
N PHE A 36 7.97 2.68 4.41
CA PHE A 36 7.53 3.32 3.17
C PHE A 36 8.52 4.39 2.74
N HIS A 37 8.78 4.47 1.44
CA HIS A 37 9.63 5.51 0.88
C HIS A 37 8.98 6.89 1.11
N SER A 38 9.72 7.84 1.69
CA SER A 38 9.17 9.12 2.13
C SER A 38 8.63 9.98 0.98
N GLU A 39 9.26 9.93 -0.20
CA GLU A 39 8.85 10.75 -1.35
C GLU A 39 7.72 10.11 -2.19
N THR A 40 7.70 8.78 -2.29
CA THR A 40 6.83 8.07 -3.24
C THR A 40 5.75 7.25 -2.56
N GLY A 41 5.87 7.01 -1.25
CA GLY A 41 4.97 6.17 -0.47
C GLY A 41 5.07 4.67 -0.77
N ARG A 42 6.03 4.24 -1.60
CA ARG A 42 6.21 2.83 -1.96
C ARG A 42 6.58 1.98 -0.75
N GLY A 43 5.90 0.85 -0.60
CA GLY A 43 6.23 -0.14 0.43
C GLY A 43 7.57 -0.84 0.16
N LEU A 44 8.37 -1.01 1.22
CA LEU A 44 9.70 -1.61 1.19
C LEU A 44 9.89 -2.56 2.38
N GLY A 45 10.80 -3.53 2.24
CA GLY A 45 10.98 -4.60 3.23
C GLY A 45 9.92 -5.70 3.11
N ALA A 46 9.78 -6.51 4.15
CA ALA A 46 8.87 -7.65 4.13
C ALA A 46 7.40 -7.20 3.98
N SER A 47 6.74 -7.65 2.92
CA SER A 47 5.30 -7.59 2.76
C SER A 47 4.64 -8.62 3.68
N HIS A 48 3.62 -8.22 4.45
CA HIS A 48 2.96 -9.00 5.53
C HIS A 48 3.68 -8.99 6.89
N GLN A 49 4.29 -7.87 7.29
CA GLN A 49 4.53 -7.63 8.71
C GLN A 49 3.23 -7.13 9.35
N THR A 50 2.35 -8.03 9.80
CA THR A 50 1.23 -7.70 10.71
C THR A 50 1.74 -7.45 12.14
N GLY A 51 2.76 -6.59 12.26
CA GLY A 51 3.33 -6.12 13.51
C GLY A 51 2.93 -4.67 13.77
N TRP A 52 3.81 -3.87 14.39
CA TRP A 52 3.60 -2.47 14.79
C TRP A 52 2.96 -1.51 13.76
N THR A 53 2.95 -1.81 12.47
CA THR A 53 2.24 -1.03 11.43
C THR A 53 0.71 -1.13 11.53
N ALA A 54 0.16 -2.15 12.19
CA ALA A 54 -1.28 -2.26 12.46
C ALA A 54 -1.80 -1.18 13.43
N LEU A 55 -0.94 -0.51 14.20
CA LEU A 55 -1.34 0.61 15.07
C LEU A 55 -1.80 1.86 14.30
N ILE A 56 -1.44 2.00 13.02
CA ILE A 56 -1.96 3.08 12.17
C ILE A 56 -3.46 2.88 11.88
N ALA A 57 -3.97 1.65 11.95
CA ALA A 57 -5.40 1.37 11.76
C ALA A 57 -6.29 1.95 12.88
N SER A 58 -5.71 2.29 14.04
CA SER A 58 -6.44 2.91 15.17
C SER A 58 -6.54 4.43 15.07
N LEU A 59 -6.03 5.05 14.00
CA LEU A 59 -6.04 6.50 13.77
C LEU A 59 -6.90 6.92 12.56
N LEU A 60 -7.66 5.98 11.97
CA LEU A 60 -8.64 6.25 10.92
C LEU A 60 -10.05 6.42 11.48
#